data_AF-C4LSB3-F1
#
_entry.id   AF-C4LSB3-F1
#
_cell.length_a   1.000
_cell.length_b   1.000
_cell.length_c   1.000
_cell.angle_alpha   90.00
_cell.angle_beta   90.00
_cell.angle_gamma   90.00
#
_symmetry.space_group_name_H-M   'P 1'
#
loop_
_entity.id
_entity.type
_entity.pdbx_description
1 polymer ?
#
loop_
_entity_poly.entity_id
_entity_poly.type
_entity_poly.pdbx_seq_one_letter_code
_entity_poly.pdbx_strand_id
1 'polypeptide(L)'
;MKTTIPSGKQWICTFPGCTESSPKTHYNCYSHVWDAHLRHIISFQTIGFKKAPSYKKLPDRKAVRKLCENYMQKLNKSQSYDFNSPNPLTNSNCLLLDTKTPLNNCLFDSEELIVTDKQLTTQTLNIQNSSSFSPLVQQFDWNINQNSEYNTLPSIPFIQIEILQNALKRLHVAGEILAENGFLQRSDSKLKTSIEPLTNSLQKLLKLVGVQYNYKEDNTVKYGFIAQEVNKTCPELAPNGTSLDVVGILPIIIESLKEINLYINDTSEIKQQVTITLEYIDSIKKCIENTEEKQQPITQSHKFHFSVGPAVLTAPLAVGTTAISIWTIFALPKLPGIWVLLFITSACLWVSFWRTRNEIHKNIKNVKLYWTTNNTACLWCLLFLTLLSVSVSLVMGVVGVIICGCGIIVVGLVIGIARWAPKKYGCTLEIVLTILVAFMVLFFLIIGGMLLAQPGFECYLNGNHSEMTILLKQNITMEQLGVNKLPWNCWSDNLLVYGTLPTGISIGHDETPYIYGKVEIPFEDTKVDIYVKCVDAIKFYCSTVNFKYEA
;
A
#
# COMPACT_ATOMS: atom_id res chain seq x y z
N MET A 1 38.84 -1.00 -40.56
CA MET A 1 38.62 0.38 -40.07
C MET A 1 39.26 0.51 -38.70
N LYS A 2 40.30 1.35 -38.54
CA LYS A 2 40.92 1.64 -37.24
C LYS A 2 39.95 2.46 -36.39
N THR A 3 39.25 1.83 -35.46
CA THR A 3 38.40 2.51 -34.48
C THR A 3 39.28 3.08 -33.38
N THR A 4 39.51 4.40 -33.42
CA THR A 4 40.10 5.15 -32.31
C THR A 4 39.22 4.99 -31.08
N ILE A 5 39.74 4.34 -30.03
CA ILE A 5 39.02 4.12 -28.77
C ILE A 5 38.72 5.48 -28.12
N PRO A 6 37.44 5.86 -27.93
CA PRO A 6 37.08 7.13 -27.31
C PRO A 6 37.59 7.19 -25.86
N SER A 7 38.03 8.37 -25.42
CA SER A 7 38.87 8.63 -24.23
C SER A 7 38.25 8.34 -22.85
N GLY A 8 37.31 7.40 -22.75
CA GLY A 8 36.77 6.90 -21.50
C GLY A 8 36.35 5.42 -21.53
N LYS A 9 36.37 4.76 -22.69
CA LYS A 9 35.92 3.37 -22.86
C LYS A 9 37.12 2.42 -22.96
N GLN A 10 37.71 2.09 -21.83
CA GLN A 10 38.96 1.31 -21.74
C GLN A 10 38.80 -0.07 -21.08
N TRP A 11 37.57 -0.52 -20.81
CA TRP A 11 37.31 -1.74 -20.05
C TRP A 11 36.47 -2.73 -20.85
N ILE A 12 36.81 -4.01 -20.81
CA ILE A 12 36.07 -5.10 -21.46
C ILE A 12 35.65 -6.16 -20.43
N CYS A 13 34.56 -6.85 -20.73
CA CYS A 13 34.10 -8.02 -19.98
C CYS A 13 34.87 -9.25 -20.44
N THR A 14 35.41 -10.03 -19.51
CA THR A 14 36.12 -11.29 -19.78
C THR A 14 35.36 -12.50 -19.22
N PHE A 15 34.07 -12.34 -18.90
CA PHE A 15 33.25 -13.43 -18.40
C PHE A 15 33.12 -14.55 -19.46
N PRO A 16 33.29 -15.83 -19.09
CA PRO A 16 33.22 -16.95 -20.04
C PRO A 16 31.90 -16.97 -20.82
N GLY A 17 31.97 -16.98 -22.14
CA GLY A 17 30.77 -16.99 -23.01
C GLY A 17 30.09 -15.64 -23.20
N CYS A 18 30.68 -14.53 -22.74
CA CYS A 18 30.17 -13.20 -23.03
C CYS A 18 30.35 -12.85 -24.52
N THR A 19 29.25 -12.46 -25.19
CA THR A 19 29.24 -12.06 -26.60
C THR A 19 29.52 -10.56 -26.80
N GLU A 20 29.55 -9.77 -25.72
CA GLU A 20 29.81 -8.32 -25.77
C GLU A 20 31.26 -7.98 -25.43
N SER A 21 32.12 -8.02 -26.44
CA SER A 21 33.54 -7.65 -26.35
C SER A 21 33.81 -6.14 -26.59
N SER A 22 32.76 -5.33 -26.74
CA SER A 22 32.89 -3.88 -26.98
C SER A 22 33.52 -3.13 -25.79
N PRO A 23 34.47 -2.19 -26.02
CA PRO A 23 35.04 -1.38 -24.95
C PRO A 23 33.99 -0.49 -24.26
N LYS A 24 33.99 -0.50 -22.92
CA LYS A 24 33.07 0.24 -22.04
C LYS A 24 33.83 1.13 -21.07
N THR A 25 33.14 2.12 -20.50
CA THR A 25 33.65 2.87 -19.33
C THR A 25 33.73 1.95 -18.12
N HIS A 26 34.60 2.24 -17.15
CA HIS A 26 34.77 1.44 -15.94
C HIS A 26 33.44 1.10 -15.24
N TYR A 27 32.55 2.09 -15.05
CA TYR A 27 31.23 1.89 -14.43
C TYR A 27 30.32 0.97 -15.26
N ASN A 28 30.23 1.20 -16.57
CA ASN A 28 29.39 0.37 -17.45
C ASN A 28 29.90 -1.08 -17.54
N CYS A 29 31.21 -1.29 -17.41
CA CYS A 29 31.79 -2.62 -17.37
C CYS A 29 31.35 -3.37 -16.10
N TYR A 30 31.38 -2.71 -14.94
CA TYR A 30 30.80 -3.27 -13.70
C TYR A 30 29.32 -3.60 -13.82
N SER A 31 28.54 -2.67 -14.38
CA SER A 31 27.10 -2.88 -14.56
C SER A 31 26.83 -4.08 -15.46
N HIS A 32 27.59 -4.21 -16.56
CA HIS A 32 27.44 -5.33 -17.48
C HIS A 32 27.83 -6.67 -16.83
N VAL A 33 29.00 -6.76 -16.21
CA VAL A 33 29.45 -8.01 -15.55
C VAL A 33 28.48 -8.46 -14.46
N TRP A 34 27.98 -7.52 -13.65
CA TRP A 34 26.99 -7.83 -12.62
C TRP A 34 25.65 -8.23 -13.24
N ASP A 35 25.03 -7.35 -14.03
CA ASP A 35 23.65 -7.51 -14.48
C ASP A 35 23.48 -8.66 -15.49
N ALA A 36 24.47 -8.89 -16.35
CA ALA A 36 24.41 -9.93 -17.39
C ALA A 36 24.88 -11.31 -16.93
N HIS A 37 25.77 -11.39 -15.93
CA HIS A 37 26.43 -12.65 -15.59
C HIS A 37 26.28 -13.03 -14.10
N LEU A 38 26.81 -12.22 -13.18
CA LEU A 38 26.93 -12.62 -11.78
C LEU A 38 25.60 -12.57 -11.00
N ARG A 39 24.72 -11.62 -11.34
CA ARG A 39 23.45 -11.38 -10.63
C ARG A 39 22.56 -12.61 -10.58
N HIS A 40 22.51 -13.39 -11.65
CA HIS A 40 21.70 -14.59 -11.75
C HIS A 40 22.30 -15.77 -10.97
N ILE A 41 23.62 -15.93 -11.02
CA ILE A 41 24.36 -16.98 -10.32
C ILE A 41 24.25 -16.79 -8.80
N ILE A 42 24.47 -15.57 -8.31
CA ILE A 42 24.41 -15.26 -6.87
C ILE A 42 22.98 -15.37 -6.34
N SER A 43 21.98 -14.96 -7.13
CA SER A 43 20.57 -15.11 -6.75
C SER A 43 20.12 -16.57 -6.56
N PHE A 44 20.89 -17.54 -7.10
CA PHE A 44 20.64 -18.96 -6.93
C PHE A 44 21.21 -19.50 -5.62
N GLN A 45 22.32 -18.94 -5.12
CA GLN A 45 23.04 -19.46 -3.96
C GLN A 45 22.60 -18.88 -2.60
N THR A 46 22.02 -17.67 -2.57
CA THR A 46 21.64 -17.01 -1.32
C THR A 46 20.14 -16.78 -1.25
N ILE A 47 19.42 -17.71 -0.60
CA ILE A 47 18.07 -17.53 -0.05
C ILE A 47 16.97 -17.33 -1.10
N GLY A 48 16.28 -18.42 -1.46
CA GLY A 48 14.88 -18.44 -1.91
C GLY A 48 14.47 -17.35 -2.91
N PHE A 49 14.71 -17.60 -4.20
CA PHE A 49 13.98 -17.01 -5.35
C PHE A 49 13.75 -15.48 -5.35
N LYS A 50 14.61 -14.67 -4.72
CA LYS A 50 14.61 -13.20 -4.91
C LYS A 50 15.75 -12.79 -5.83
N LYS A 51 15.41 -12.31 -7.04
CA LYS A 51 16.39 -11.72 -7.96
C LYS A 51 17.13 -10.59 -7.25
N ALA A 52 18.46 -10.68 -7.14
CA ALA A 52 19.30 -9.60 -6.64
C ALA A 52 19.00 -8.30 -7.42
N PRO A 53 19.13 -7.10 -6.84
CA PRO A 53 18.87 -5.84 -7.55
C PRO A 53 19.91 -5.61 -8.67
N SER A 54 19.55 -4.78 -9.67
CA SER A 54 20.49 -4.40 -10.71
C SER A 54 21.63 -3.54 -10.15
N TYR A 55 22.77 -3.49 -10.84
CA TYR A 55 23.98 -2.84 -10.33
C TYR A 55 23.73 -1.38 -9.89
N LYS A 56 22.90 -0.66 -10.65
CA LYS A 56 22.50 0.72 -10.35
C LYS A 56 21.69 0.86 -9.06
N LYS A 57 20.91 -0.16 -8.68
CA LYS A 57 19.99 -0.14 -7.53
C LYS A 57 20.59 -0.76 -6.26
N LEU A 58 21.85 -1.19 -6.30
CA LEU A 58 22.56 -1.70 -5.12
C LEU A 58 22.86 -0.58 -4.10
N PRO A 59 22.49 -0.73 -2.82
CA PRO A 59 22.78 0.25 -1.77
C PRO A 59 24.27 0.30 -1.41
N ASP A 60 24.97 -0.84 -1.40
CA ASP A 60 26.43 -0.92 -1.30
C ASP A 60 27.00 -1.69 -2.50
N ARG A 61 27.99 -1.10 -3.18
CA ARG A 61 28.63 -1.64 -4.39
C ARG A 61 30.06 -2.12 -4.14
N LYS A 62 30.61 -1.97 -2.93
CA LYS A 62 32.02 -2.34 -2.65
C LYS A 62 32.26 -3.84 -2.82
N ALA A 63 31.44 -4.68 -2.20
CA ALA A 63 31.55 -6.13 -2.31
C ALA A 63 31.33 -6.63 -3.75
N VAL A 64 30.34 -6.05 -4.45
CA VAL A 64 30.01 -6.41 -5.83
C VAL A 64 31.11 -6.01 -6.81
N ARG A 65 31.76 -4.87 -6.62
CA ARG A 65 32.90 -4.45 -7.45
C ARG A 65 34.04 -5.47 -7.37
N LYS A 66 34.40 -5.91 -6.16
CA LYS A 66 35.46 -6.91 -5.97
C LYS A 66 35.18 -8.23 -6.71
N LEU A 67 33.91 -8.65 -6.78
CA LEU A 67 33.51 -9.84 -7.54
C LEU A 67 33.61 -9.64 -9.06
N CYS A 68 33.25 -8.45 -9.53
CA CYS A 68 33.28 -8.12 -10.95
C CYS A 68 34.70 -7.89 -11.48
N GLU A 69 35.62 -7.40 -10.64
CA GLU A 69 37.03 -7.13 -11.00
C GLU A 69 37.73 -8.36 -11.59
N ASN A 70 37.37 -9.57 -11.14
CA ASN A 70 37.90 -10.83 -11.68
C ASN A 70 37.51 -11.10 -13.14
N TYR A 71 36.48 -10.42 -13.65
CA TYR A 71 35.95 -10.58 -15.01
C TYR A 71 36.00 -9.28 -15.81
N MET A 72 36.89 -8.37 -15.42
CA MET A 72 37.09 -7.08 -16.08
C MET A 72 38.56 -6.89 -16.45
N GLN A 73 38.82 -6.51 -17.70
CA GLN A 73 40.17 -6.21 -18.17
C GLN A 73 40.25 -4.80 -18.74
N LYS A 74 41.33 -4.08 -18.39
CA LYS A 74 41.64 -2.77 -18.96
C LYS A 74 42.46 -2.93 -20.24
N LEU A 75 42.03 -2.30 -21.32
CA LEU A 75 42.73 -2.25 -22.59
C LEU A 75 43.93 -1.28 -22.50
N ASN A 76 45.14 -1.78 -22.77
CA ASN A 76 46.32 -0.95 -22.91
C ASN A 76 46.36 -0.32 -24.32
N LYS A 77 46.85 0.91 -24.42
CA LYS A 77 46.80 1.76 -25.64
C LYS A 77 47.65 1.27 -26.84
N SER A 78 48.11 0.02 -26.84
CA SER A 78 48.95 -0.53 -27.88
C SER A 78 48.68 -2.02 -28.10
N GLN A 79 47.59 -2.35 -28.81
CA GLN A 79 47.50 -3.49 -29.75
C GLN A 79 46.07 -3.59 -30.33
N SER A 80 45.98 -3.90 -31.62
CA SER A 80 44.75 -4.16 -32.37
C SER A 80 44.21 -5.55 -32.02
N TYR A 81 42.94 -5.63 -31.61
CA TYR A 81 42.24 -6.90 -31.38
C TYR A 81 41.20 -7.12 -32.48
N ASP A 82 41.22 -8.33 -33.05
CA ASP A 82 40.23 -8.83 -33.99
C ASP A 82 39.12 -9.53 -33.19
N PHE A 83 37.85 -9.21 -33.46
CA PHE A 83 36.73 -9.51 -32.55
C PHE A 83 36.02 -10.85 -32.79
N ASN A 84 36.55 -11.69 -33.69
CA ASN A 84 35.95 -12.97 -34.04
C ASN A 84 36.95 -14.12 -33.91
N SER A 85 37.21 -14.57 -32.69
CA SER A 85 37.60 -15.97 -32.45
C SER A 85 37.23 -16.37 -31.02
N PRO A 86 36.49 -17.47 -30.81
CA PRO A 86 36.46 -18.12 -29.51
C PRO A 86 37.84 -18.76 -29.32
N ASN A 87 38.48 -18.56 -28.18
CA ASN A 87 39.58 -19.44 -27.80
C ASN A 87 39.57 -19.73 -26.29
N PRO A 88 40.05 -20.93 -25.91
CA PRO A 88 39.51 -21.72 -24.84
C PRO A 88 40.38 -21.63 -23.60
N LEU A 89 39.78 -21.58 -22.41
CA LEU A 89 40.44 -22.02 -21.18
C LEU A 89 39.40 -22.68 -20.27
N THR A 90 39.33 -24.00 -20.43
CA THR A 90 39.01 -24.96 -19.38
C THR A 90 39.90 -24.71 -18.17
N ASN A 91 39.29 -24.43 -17.02
CA ASN A 91 39.73 -25.01 -15.75
C ASN A 91 38.57 -25.01 -14.75
N SER A 92 38.01 -26.20 -14.62
CA SER A 92 37.22 -26.65 -13.49
C SER A 92 37.99 -26.47 -12.19
N ASN A 93 37.49 -25.60 -11.32
CA ASN A 93 37.58 -25.78 -9.87
C ASN A 93 36.24 -25.33 -9.28
N CYS A 94 35.43 -26.32 -8.92
CA CYS A 94 34.29 -26.16 -8.03
C CYS A 94 34.76 -25.50 -6.73
N LEU A 95 34.21 -24.33 -6.41
CA LEU A 95 34.19 -23.85 -5.04
C LEU A 95 32.98 -24.46 -4.33
N LEU A 96 33.24 -25.60 -3.70
CA LEU A 96 32.56 -26.01 -2.47
C LEU A 96 32.62 -24.84 -1.49
N LEU A 97 31.48 -24.29 -1.09
CA LEU A 97 31.39 -23.52 0.15
C LEU A 97 30.46 -24.29 1.10
N ASP A 98 31.10 -24.86 2.11
CA ASP A 98 30.51 -25.61 3.19
C ASP A 98 29.50 -24.75 3.96
N THR A 99 28.33 -25.32 4.19
CA THR A 99 27.28 -24.74 5.01
C THR A 99 27.62 -24.93 6.48
N LYS A 100 27.80 -23.84 7.25
CA LYS A 100 27.30 -23.72 8.64
C LYS A 100 27.58 -22.31 9.22
N THR A 101 26.51 -21.74 9.75
CA THR A 101 26.37 -20.54 10.62
C THR A 101 26.39 -19.13 9.99
N PRO A 102 25.38 -18.29 10.30
CA PRO A 102 25.22 -16.95 9.75
C PRO A 102 25.89 -15.91 10.66
N LEU A 103 26.26 -14.73 10.15
CA LEU A 103 26.03 -13.50 10.91
C LEU A 103 26.25 -12.22 10.10
N ASN A 104 25.26 -11.33 10.22
CA ASN A 104 25.48 -9.90 10.29
C ASN A 104 26.63 -9.58 11.26
N ASN A 105 27.63 -8.84 10.82
CA ASN A 105 28.15 -7.63 11.46
C ASN A 105 29.46 -7.23 10.77
N CYS A 106 29.45 -6.06 10.16
CA CYS A 106 30.64 -5.39 9.67
C CYS A 106 31.31 -4.65 10.84
N LEU A 107 32.64 -4.80 11.01
CA LEU A 107 33.65 -3.74 11.10
C LEU A 107 34.86 -4.11 11.99
N PHE A 108 36.06 -3.72 11.50
CA PHE A 108 37.40 -3.66 12.12
C PHE A 108 38.07 -5.04 12.38
N ASP A 109 39.36 -5.29 12.09
CA ASP A 109 40.53 -4.46 11.77
C ASP A 109 41.56 -5.27 10.92
N SER A 110 42.61 -4.56 10.47
CA SER A 110 43.88 -4.99 9.83
C SER A 110 44.51 -6.29 10.39
N GLU A 111 45.32 -7.07 9.68
CA GLU A 111 46.65 -6.74 9.13
C GLU A 111 47.29 -7.96 8.40
N GLU A 112 48.10 -7.67 7.39
CA GLU A 112 49.27 -8.37 6.80
C GLU A 112 49.33 -9.85 6.30
N LEU A 113 49.92 -9.94 5.10
CA LEU A 113 50.43 -11.09 4.34
C LEU A 113 51.75 -11.63 4.91
N ILE A 114 51.97 -12.95 4.83
CA ILE A 114 53.28 -13.53 4.47
C ILE A 114 53.09 -14.69 3.47
N VAL A 115 53.91 -14.65 2.42
CA VAL A 115 54.02 -15.51 1.23
C VAL A 115 54.86 -16.77 1.51
N THR A 116 54.68 -17.87 0.76
CA THR A 116 55.78 -18.64 0.13
C THR A 116 55.30 -19.73 -0.84
N ASP A 117 56.03 -19.85 -1.95
CA ASP A 117 55.89 -20.69 -3.15
C ASP A 117 56.05 -22.21 -2.96
N LYS A 118 55.51 -23.02 -3.91
CA LYS A 118 56.33 -23.82 -4.86
C LYS A 118 55.56 -24.72 -5.86
N GLN A 119 55.84 -24.42 -7.14
CA GLN A 119 56.21 -25.29 -8.27
C GLN A 119 55.26 -26.33 -8.92
N LEU A 120 55.43 -26.37 -10.25
CA LEU A 120 54.65 -26.98 -11.32
C LEU A 120 55.61 -27.82 -12.19
N THR A 121 55.22 -28.99 -12.68
CA THR A 121 55.83 -29.61 -13.89
C THR A 121 54.88 -30.59 -14.56
N THR A 122 54.66 -30.37 -15.86
CA THR A 122 53.98 -31.19 -16.88
C THR A 122 54.99 -32.05 -17.64
N GLN A 123 54.62 -33.25 -18.11
CA GLN A 123 55.29 -33.93 -19.23
C GLN A 123 54.31 -34.69 -20.14
N THR A 124 54.65 -34.67 -21.43
CA THR A 124 53.89 -34.89 -22.67
C THR A 124 54.01 -36.31 -23.24
N LEU A 125 53.02 -36.73 -24.05
CA LEU A 125 53.04 -37.94 -24.91
C LEU A 125 53.88 -37.73 -26.18
N ASN A 126 54.54 -38.80 -26.67
CA ASN A 126 55.12 -38.90 -28.01
C ASN A 126 54.92 -40.33 -28.59
N ILE A 127 54.77 -40.44 -29.91
CA ILE A 127 54.13 -41.54 -30.65
C ILE A 127 55.13 -42.42 -31.46
N GLN A 128 54.83 -43.74 -31.51
CA GLN A 128 55.08 -44.82 -32.51
C GLN A 128 56.44 -45.47 -32.83
N ASN A 129 56.44 -46.82 -32.76
CA ASN A 129 56.69 -47.86 -33.81
C ASN A 129 56.78 -49.25 -33.09
N SER A 130 56.41 -50.45 -33.56
CA SER A 130 56.34 -51.08 -34.89
C SER A 130 55.64 -52.47 -34.85
N SER A 131 55.20 -52.95 -36.04
CA SER A 131 55.25 -54.34 -36.59
C SER A 131 54.33 -55.49 -36.10
N SER A 132 53.27 -55.75 -36.88
CA SER A 132 52.90 -57.00 -37.63
C SER A 132 52.87 -58.42 -36.99
N PHE A 133 51.62 -58.95 -36.97
CA PHE A 133 51.09 -60.29 -37.33
C PHE A 133 51.17 -61.54 -36.39
N SER A 134 49.98 -62.13 -36.21
CA SER A 134 49.44 -63.37 -35.54
C SER A 134 50.05 -64.72 -36.04
N PRO A 135 49.65 -65.96 -35.61
CA PRO A 135 48.56 -66.42 -34.71
C PRO A 135 48.91 -67.62 -33.77
N LEU A 136 48.03 -67.98 -32.81
CA LEU A 136 47.72 -69.40 -32.46
C LEU A 136 46.61 -69.50 -31.40
N VAL A 137 45.48 -70.05 -31.86
CA VAL A 137 44.42 -70.68 -31.06
C VAL A 137 45.02 -71.91 -30.36
N GLN A 138 44.89 -72.01 -29.04
CA GLN A 138 44.99 -73.29 -28.34
C GLN A 138 43.61 -73.72 -27.86
N GLN A 139 43.13 -74.78 -28.51
CA GLN A 139 42.03 -75.64 -28.13
C GLN A 139 42.32 -76.25 -26.75
N PHE A 140 41.43 -76.06 -25.77
CA PHE A 140 41.41 -76.85 -24.54
C PHE A 140 40.11 -77.64 -24.51
N ASP A 141 40.19 -78.91 -24.88
CA ASP A 141 39.20 -79.92 -24.52
C ASP A 141 39.38 -80.27 -23.04
N TRP A 142 38.29 -80.29 -22.27
CA TRP A 142 38.27 -80.97 -20.98
C TRP A 142 37.15 -82.00 -20.95
N ASN A 143 37.56 -83.26 -21.00
CA ASN A 143 36.74 -84.42 -20.74
C ASN A 143 37.36 -85.15 -19.54
N ILE A 144 36.84 -84.94 -18.33
CA ILE A 144 37.09 -85.83 -17.17
C ILE A 144 35.81 -85.95 -16.33
N ASN A 145 35.29 -87.18 -16.27
CA ASN A 145 34.42 -87.68 -15.21
C ASN A 145 35.24 -87.84 -13.92
N GLN A 146 34.74 -87.35 -12.78
CA GLN A 146 34.80 -88.09 -11.51
C GLN A 146 33.58 -87.79 -10.63
N ASN A 147 33.07 -88.87 -10.06
CA ASN A 147 31.91 -88.97 -9.19
C ASN A 147 32.16 -88.31 -7.83
N SER A 148 31.15 -87.61 -7.33
CA SER A 148 30.81 -87.61 -5.91
C SER A 148 29.33 -87.27 -5.76
N GLU A 149 28.54 -88.25 -5.33
CA GLU A 149 27.16 -88.06 -4.87
C GLU A 149 27.14 -87.13 -3.66
N TYR A 150 26.49 -85.98 -3.77
CA TYR A 150 25.73 -85.37 -2.68
C TYR A 150 24.51 -84.64 -3.26
N ASN A 151 23.36 -84.87 -2.63
CA ASN A 151 22.02 -84.54 -3.12
C ASN A 151 21.69 -83.03 -3.10
N THR A 152 21.26 -82.53 -4.26
CA THR A 152 20.13 -81.59 -4.52
C THR A 152 20.06 -80.22 -3.83
N LEU A 153 20.69 -79.20 -4.43
CA LEU A 153 19.95 -78.15 -5.17
C LEU A 153 20.13 -78.50 -6.66
N PRO A 154 19.19 -78.20 -7.60
CA PRO A 154 19.49 -78.44 -9.01
C PRO A 154 20.77 -77.67 -9.34
N SER A 155 21.84 -78.40 -9.64
CA SER A 155 23.12 -77.84 -10.01
C SER A 155 22.91 -77.10 -11.32
N ILE A 156 22.63 -75.80 -11.24
CA ILE A 156 22.60 -74.96 -12.43
C ILE A 156 24.01 -75.02 -12.99
N PRO A 157 24.22 -75.52 -14.22
CA PRO A 157 25.55 -75.56 -14.80
C PRO A 157 26.13 -74.14 -14.79
N PHE A 158 27.41 -73.99 -14.40
CA PHE A 158 28.08 -72.69 -14.42
C PHE A 158 27.89 -71.98 -15.76
N ILE A 159 27.93 -72.74 -16.86
CA ILE A 159 27.52 -72.33 -18.20
C ILE A 159 26.61 -73.40 -18.80
N GLN A 160 25.43 -73.00 -19.29
CA GLN A 160 24.51 -73.86 -20.03
C GLN A 160 24.15 -73.23 -21.37
N ILE A 161 24.27 -74.01 -22.45
CA ILE A 161 23.85 -73.58 -23.79
C ILE A 161 22.60 -74.36 -24.19
N GLU A 162 21.48 -73.67 -24.29
CA GLU A 162 20.20 -74.20 -24.73
C GLU A 162 19.99 -73.88 -26.21
N ILE A 163 19.77 -74.90 -27.04
CA ILE A 163 19.53 -74.72 -28.48
C ILE A 163 18.03 -74.46 -28.66
N LEU A 164 17.67 -73.25 -29.09
CA LEU A 164 16.27 -72.91 -29.40
C LEU A 164 15.96 -73.20 -30.88
N GLN A 165 16.90 -72.90 -31.77
CA GLN A 165 16.88 -73.22 -33.20
C GLN A 165 18.31 -73.49 -33.69
N ASN A 166 18.51 -74.13 -34.85
CA ASN A 166 19.87 -74.43 -35.35
C ASN A 166 20.80 -73.20 -35.40
N ALA A 167 20.26 -72.00 -35.66
CA ALA A 167 21.00 -70.74 -35.70
C ALA A 167 20.88 -69.89 -34.42
N LEU A 168 20.08 -70.30 -33.43
CA LEU A 168 19.80 -69.50 -32.24
C LEU A 168 19.98 -70.33 -30.97
N LYS A 169 20.96 -69.93 -30.16
CA LYS A 169 21.32 -70.56 -28.89
C LYS A 169 21.11 -69.56 -27.75
N ARG A 170 20.56 -70.01 -26.63
CA ARG A 170 20.47 -69.26 -25.38
C ARG A 170 21.62 -69.69 -24.48
N LEU A 171 22.35 -68.73 -23.95
CA LEU A 171 23.45 -68.93 -23.03
C LEU A 171 22.98 -68.55 -21.62
N HIS A 172 23.02 -69.49 -20.68
CA HIS A 172 22.86 -69.22 -19.26
C HIS A 172 24.24 -69.26 -18.61
N VAL A 173 24.57 -68.24 -17.83
CA VAL A 173 25.83 -68.15 -17.08
C VAL A 173 25.50 -67.86 -15.63
N ALA A 174 25.98 -68.68 -14.71
CA ALA A 174 25.89 -68.44 -13.28
C ALA A 174 27.14 -67.68 -12.81
N GLY A 175 27.10 -66.35 -12.91
CA GLY A 175 28.23 -65.49 -12.53
C GLY A 175 28.20 -64.13 -13.23
N GLU A 176 29.34 -63.47 -13.27
CA GLU A 176 29.52 -62.19 -13.96
C GLU A 176 30.06 -62.43 -15.38
N ILE A 177 29.52 -61.70 -16.37
CA ILE A 177 30.00 -61.75 -17.75
C ILE A 177 30.74 -60.44 -18.04
N LEU A 178 32.04 -60.53 -18.31
CA LEU A 178 32.84 -59.42 -18.80
C LEU A 178 32.84 -59.44 -20.34
N ALA A 179 32.34 -58.38 -20.97
CA ALA A 179 32.30 -58.24 -22.41
C ALA A 179 33.01 -56.94 -22.82
N GLU A 180 34.21 -57.04 -23.41
CA GLU A 180 35.01 -55.87 -23.80
C GLU A 180 34.31 -54.95 -24.81
N ASN A 181 33.52 -55.54 -25.70
CA ASN A 181 32.79 -54.82 -26.76
C ASN A 181 31.27 -54.78 -26.53
N GLY A 182 30.81 -55.17 -25.34
CA GLY A 182 29.40 -55.17 -24.96
C GLY A 182 28.54 -56.24 -25.65
N PHE A 183 27.21 -56.08 -25.54
CA PHE A 183 26.22 -56.98 -26.14
C PHE A 183 25.40 -56.25 -27.21
N LEU A 184 25.31 -56.85 -28.40
CA LEU A 184 24.41 -56.35 -29.45
C LEU A 184 23.06 -57.08 -29.35
N GLN A 185 22.00 -56.34 -29.05
CA GLN A 185 20.64 -56.86 -29.07
C GLN A 185 20.00 -56.65 -30.45
N ARG A 186 19.55 -57.74 -31.08
CA ARG A 186 18.83 -57.67 -32.36
C ARG A 186 17.53 -56.88 -32.17
N SER A 187 17.38 -55.79 -32.91
CA SER A 187 16.29 -54.82 -32.70
C SER A 187 15.63 -54.32 -33.99
N ASP A 188 15.85 -55.01 -35.11
CA ASP A 188 15.28 -54.72 -36.44
C ASP A 188 13.75 -54.64 -36.41
N SER A 189 13.17 -53.61 -37.02
CA SER A 189 11.73 -53.38 -37.07
C SER A 189 10.97 -54.48 -37.81
N LYS A 190 11.59 -55.15 -38.79
CA LYS A 190 10.99 -56.28 -39.53
C LYS A 190 10.69 -57.49 -38.65
N LEU A 191 11.30 -57.54 -37.45
CA LEU A 191 11.17 -58.63 -36.50
C LEU A 191 10.32 -58.26 -35.29
N LYS A 192 9.73 -57.06 -35.29
CA LYS A 192 8.89 -56.52 -34.23
C LYS A 192 7.47 -56.35 -34.75
N THR A 193 6.49 -56.71 -33.94
CA THR A 193 5.07 -56.48 -34.18
C THR A 193 4.49 -55.73 -32.99
N SER A 194 3.29 -55.13 -33.15
CA SER A 194 2.60 -54.40 -32.07
C SER A 194 3.47 -53.30 -31.42
N ILE A 195 4.11 -52.47 -32.26
CA ILE A 195 4.99 -51.38 -31.79
C ILE A 195 4.11 -50.20 -31.36
N GLU A 196 4.05 -49.96 -30.06
CA GLU A 196 3.32 -48.84 -29.45
C GLU A 196 4.26 -47.96 -28.61
N PRO A 197 4.03 -46.63 -28.56
CA PRO A 197 4.79 -45.76 -27.67
C PRO A 197 4.53 -46.09 -26.20
N LEU A 198 5.56 -46.01 -25.36
CA LEU A 198 5.38 -46.16 -23.91
C LEU A 198 4.65 -44.95 -23.34
N THR A 199 3.62 -45.19 -22.54
CA THR A 199 2.81 -44.15 -21.89
C THR A 199 2.82 -44.36 -20.37
N ASN A 200 2.60 -43.27 -19.63
CA ASN A 200 2.65 -43.25 -18.16
C ASN A 200 3.99 -43.76 -17.60
N SER A 201 5.08 -43.49 -18.33
CA SER A 201 6.40 -44.01 -18.00
C SER A 201 6.91 -43.39 -16.71
N LEU A 202 6.67 -42.09 -16.49
CA LEU A 202 7.06 -41.39 -15.27
C LEU A 202 6.38 -42.01 -14.05
N GLN A 203 5.09 -42.31 -14.13
CA GLN A 203 4.35 -42.91 -13.03
C GLN A 203 4.85 -44.33 -12.71
N LYS A 204 5.18 -45.13 -13.74
CA LYS A 204 5.80 -46.45 -13.56
C LYS A 204 7.16 -46.31 -12.87
N LEU A 205 8.00 -45.39 -13.34
CA LEU A 205 9.34 -45.15 -12.79
C LEU A 205 9.30 -44.70 -11.32
N LEU A 206 8.38 -43.80 -10.95
CA LEU A 206 8.20 -43.30 -9.58
C LEU A 206 7.78 -44.39 -8.57
N LYS A 207 7.18 -45.49 -9.04
CA LYS A 207 6.80 -46.62 -8.19
C LYS A 207 7.93 -47.63 -7.98
N LEU A 208 8.98 -47.57 -8.80
CA LEU A 208 10.14 -48.46 -8.65
C LEU A 208 11.04 -47.95 -7.54
N VAL A 209 11.54 -48.88 -6.73
CA VAL A 209 12.43 -48.58 -5.61
C VAL A 209 13.80 -49.17 -5.88
N GLY A 210 14.80 -48.29 -6.02
CA GLY A 210 16.20 -48.70 -6.05
C GLY A 210 16.65 -49.12 -4.65
N VAL A 211 17.29 -50.28 -4.55
CA VAL A 211 17.78 -50.83 -3.28
C VAL A 211 19.28 -51.05 -3.31
N GLN A 212 19.89 -50.92 -2.14
CA GLN A 212 21.22 -51.42 -1.87
C GLN A 212 21.08 -52.81 -1.25
N TYR A 213 21.83 -53.80 -1.74
CA TYR A 213 21.75 -55.17 -1.24
C TYR A 213 23.10 -55.88 -1.29
N ASN A 214 23.18 -56.96 -0.50
CA ASN A 214 24.26 -57.93 -0.51
C ASN A 214 23.64 -59.29 -0.83
N TYR A 215 24.34 -60.17 -1.56
CA TYR A 215 23.90 -61.55 -1.66
C TYR A 215 24.17 -62.27 -0.33
N LYS A 216 23.40 -63.30 0.02
CA LYS A 216 23.52 -63.99 1.32
C LYS A 216 24.92 -64.56 1.59
N GLU A 217 25.66 -64.85 0.54
CA GLU A 217 27.01 -65.44 0.58
C GLU A 217 28.10 -64.45 0.14
N ASP A 218 27.75 -63.18 -0.13
CA ASP A 218 28.67 -62.16 -0.62
C ASP A 218 28.42 -60.81 0.07
N ASN A 219 29.43 -60.31 0.78
CA ASN A 219 29.36 -59.05 1.51
C ASN A 219 29.63 -57.81 0.63
N THR A 220 29.87 -57.99 -0.68
CA THR A 220 30.00 -56.84 -1.58
C THR A 220 28.66 -56.13 -1.74
N VAL A 221 28.70 -54.81 -1.56
CA VAL A 221 27.52 -53.96 -1.72
C VAL A 221 27.22 -53.79 -3.21
N LYS A 222 26.01 -54.15 -3.61
CA LYS A 222 25.49 -53.96 -4.97
C LYS A 222 24.22 -53.09 -4.93
N TYR A 223 23.93 -52.45 -6.07
CA TYR A 223 22.74 -51.63 -6.27
C TYR A 223 21.88 -52.22 -7.37
N GLY A 224 20.56 -52.19 -7.20
CA GLY A 224 19.63 -52.72 -8.19
C GLY A 224 18.20 -52.63 -7.71
N PHE A 225 17.39 -53.60 -8.14
CA PHE A 225 15.97 -53.68 -7.80
C PHE A 225 15.62 -55.08 -7.30
N ILE A 226 14.57 -55.17 -6.48
CA ILE A 226 13.99 -56.44 -6.05
C ILE A 226 13.00 -56.92 -7.14
N ALA A 227 13.26 -58.07 -7.76
CA ALA A 227 12.47 -58.58 -8.88
C ALA A 227 10.96 -58.72 -8.56
N GLN A 228 10.61 -59.09 -7.34
CA GLN A 228 9.22 -59.21 -6.88
C GLN A 228 8.52 -57.85 -6.78
N GLU A 229 9.25 -56.78 -6.44
CA GLU A 229 8.70 -55.43 -6.38
C GLU A 229 8.55 -54.83 -7.78
N VAL A 230 9.51 -55.09 -8.67
CA VAL A 230 9.41 -54.71 -10.07
C VAL A 230 8.25 -55.44 -10.73
N ASN A 231 8.06 -56.75 -10.51
CA ASN A 231 6.97 -57.51 -11.12
C ASN A 231 5.58 -56.92 -10.79
N LYS A 232 5.37 -56.45 -9.55
CA LYS A 232 4.12 -55.79 -9.15
C LYS A 232 3.82 -54.50 -9.93
N THR A 233 4.86 -53.82 -10.42
CA THR A 233 4.74 -52.49 -11.06
C THR A 233 4.88 -52.57 -12.59
N CYS A 234 5.82 -53.38 -13.07
CA CYS A 234 6.17 -53.63 -14.47
C CYS A 234 6.44 -55.13 -14.64
N PRO A 235 5.39 -55.98 -14.69
CA PRO A 235 5.53 -57.44 -14.81
C PRO A 235 6.33 -57.84 -16.06
N GLU A 236 6.29 -57.03 -17.11
CA GLU A 236 7.07 -57.21 -18.35
C GLU A 236 8.59 -57.25 -18.13
N LEU A 237 9.10 -56.55 -17.11
CA LEU A 237 10.54 -56.50 -16.81
C LEU A 237 10.98 -57.61 -15.86
N ALA A 238 10.04 -58.25 -15.15
CA ALA A 238 10.35 -59.31 -14.19
C ALA A 238 9.38 -60.50 -14.35
N PRO A 239 9.33 -61.14 -15.54
CA PRO A 239 8.26 -62.08 -15.89
C PRO A 239 8.18 -63.29 -14.95
N ASN A 240 9.33 -63.75 -14.43
CA ASN A 240 9.40 -64.92 -13.55
C ASN A 240 9.43 -64.54 -12.05
N GLY A 241 9.37 -63.25 -11.71
CA GLY A 241 9.42 -62.74 -10.32
C GLY A 241 10.74 -62.97 -9.58
N THR A 242 11.72 -63.60 -10.22
CA THR A 242 13.04 -63.94 -9.67
C THR A 242 14.20 -63.31 -10.45
N SER A 243 13.97 -62.94 -11.71
CA SER A 243 14.95 -62.35 -12.62
C SER A 243 14.42 -61.05 -13.19
N LEU A 244 15.33 -60.14 -13.56
CA LEU A 244 15.02 -58.78 -13.99
C LEU A 244 15.68 -58.48 -15.34
N ASP A 245 14.91 -57.93 -16.28
CA ASP A 245 15.44 -57.27 -17.47
C ASP A 245 15.80 -55.81 -17.13
N VAL A 246 17.07 -55.60 -16.78
CA VAL A 246 17.58 -54.28 -16.41
C VAL A 246 17.66 -53.34 -17.63
N VAL A 247 17.91 -53.88 -18.83
CA VAL A 247 18.05 -53.08 -20.05
C VAL A 247 16.69 -52.54 -20.49
N GLY A 248 15.62 -53.31 -20.30
CA GLY A 248 14.25 -52.90 -20.58
C GLY A 248 13.76 -51.68 -19.78
N ILE A 249 14.44 -51.29 -18.70
CA ILE A 249 14.11 -50.07 -17.93
C ILE A 249 14.51 -48.80 -18.69
N LEU A 250 15.54 -48.85 -19.55
CA LEU A 250 16.10 -47.66 -20.19
C LEU A 250 15.08 -46.89 -21.06
N PRO A 251 14.27 -47.55 -21.92
CA PRO A 251 13.20 -46.86 -22.65
C PRO A 251 12.16 -46.20 -21.74
N ILE A 252 11.82 -46.80 -20.59
CA ILE A 252 10.89 -46.22 -19.61
C ILE A 252 11.49 -44.94 -19.02
N ILE A 253 12.78 -44.92 -18.68
CA ILE A 253 13.47 -43.71 -18.19
C ILE A 253 13.44 -42.61 -19.24
N ILE A 254 13.73 -42.93 -20.50
CA ILE A 254 13.75 -41.95 -21.60
C ILE A 254 12.37 -41.29 -21.77
N GLU A 255 11.31 -42.08 -21.83
CA GLU A 255 9.96 -41.54 -21.97
C GLU A 255 9.51 -40.79 -20.70
N SER A 256 9.95 -41.22 -19.51
CA SER A 256 9.71 -40.47 -18.27
C SER A 256 10.35 -39.08 -18.29
N LEU A 257 11.58 -38.96 -18.81
CA LEU A 257 12.28 -37.68 -18.95
C LEU A 257 11.60 -36.77 -19.98
N LYS A 258 11.09 -37.35 -21.08
CA LYS A 258 10.28 -36.60 -22.06
C LYS A 258 8.97 -36.11 -21.46
N GLU A 259 8.26 -36.95 -20.71
CA GLU A 259 7.06 -36.57 -19.96
C GLU A 259 7.36 -35.41 -18.99
N ILE A 260 8.47 -35.49 -18.21
CA ILE A 260 8.93 -34.39 -17.33
C ILE A 260 9.19 -33.11 -18.14
N ASN A 261 9.89 -33.20 -19.27
CA ASN A 261 10.21 -32.04 -20.11
C ASN A 261 8.96 -31.36 -20.68
N LEU A 262 7.94 -32.14 -21.05
CA LEU A 262 6.63 -31.61 -21.45
C LEU A 262 5.98 -30.82 -20.32
N TYR A 263 5.94 -31.37 -19.09
CA TYR A 263 5.40 -30.66 -17.93
C TYR A 263 6.18 -29.36 -17.62
N ILE A 264 7.50 -29.36 -17.79
CA ILE A 264 8.33 -28.16 -17.61
C ILE A 264 8.03 -27.10 -18.68
N ASN A 265 7.86 -27.51 -19.94
CA ASN A 265 7.54 -26.62 -21.04
C ASN A 265 6.13 -26.01 -20.90
N ASP A 266 5.13 -26.79 -20.50
CA ASP A 266 3.79 -26.27 -20.19
C ASP A 266 3.84 -25.26 -19.03
N THR A 267 4.68 -25.54 -18.02
CA THR A 267 4.91 -24.59 -16.90
C THR A 267 5.60 -23.32 -17.39
N SER A 268 6.42 -23.38 -18.44
CA SER A 268 7.05 -22.20 -19.03
C SER A 268 6.05 -21.35 -19.82
N GLU A 269 5.11 -21.97 -20.54
CA GLU A 269 3.99 -21.26 -21.18
C GLU A 269 3.06 -20.63 -20.14
N ILE A 270 2.76 -21.34 -19.04
CA ILE A 270 2.01 -20.78 -17.91
C ILE A 270 2.78 -19.61 -17.29
N LYS A 271 4.10 -19.70 -17.10
CA LYS A 271 4.92 -18.57 -16.62
C LYS A 271 4.92 -17.40 -17.59
N GLN A 272 4.93 -17.65 -18.90
CA GLN A 272 4.83 -16.60 -19.91
C GLN A 272 3.46 -15.94 -19.90
N GLN A 273 2.37 -16.72 -19.84
CA GLN A 273 1.01 -16.21 -19.69
C GLN A 273 0.82 -15.44 -18.39
N VAL A 274 1.39 -15.91 -17.27
CA VAL A 274 1.39 -15.19 -16.00
C VAL A 274 2.20 -13.90 -16.10
N THR A 275 3.33 -13.90 -16.80
CA THR A 275 4.14 -12.67 -17.01
C THR A 275 3.40 -11.66 -17.87
N ILE A 276 2.78 -12.11 -18.97
CA ILE A 276 1.92 -11.29 -19.82
C ILE A 276 0.73 -10.76 -19.01
N THR A 277 0.09 -11.59 -18.19
CA THR A 277 -1.01 -11.19 -17.31
C THR A 277 -0.55 -10.16 -16.26
N LEU A 278 0.66 -10.31 -15.71
CA LEU A 278 1.24 -9.34 -14.77
C LEU A 278 1.60 -8.01 -15.46
N GLU A 279 2.07 -8.04 -16.72
CA GLU A 279 2.27 -6.84 -17.53
C GLU A 279 0.94 -6.14 -17.86
N TYR A 280 -0.10 -6.91 -18.21
CA TYR A 280 -1.44 -6.38 -18.36
C TYR A 280 -1.96 -5.79 -17.06
N ILE A 281 -1.78 -6.44 -15.91
CA ILE A 281 -2.15 -5.92 -14.59
C ILE A 281 -1.37 -4.63 -14.27
N ASP A 282 -0.07 -4.53 -14.57
CA ASP A 282 0.71 -3.30 -14.34
C ASP A 282 0.26 -2.16 -15.27
N SER A 283 -0.10 -2.47 -16.52
CA SER A 283 -0.66 -1.50 -17.46
C SER A 283 -2.04 -1.02 -17.01
N ILE A 284 -2.90 -1.93 -16.54
CA ILE A 284 -4.21 -1.62 -15.97
C ILE A 284 -4.03 -0.81 -14.69
N LYS A 285 -3.07 -1.16 -13.83
CA LYS A 285 -2.75 -0.42 -12.62
C LYS A 285 -2.31 1.01 -12.93
N LYS A 286 -1.46 1.23 -13.94
CA LYS A 286 -1.11 2.59 -14.40
C LYS A 286 -2.30 3.34 -14.99
N CYS A 287 -3.18 2.66 -15.72
CA CYS A 287 -4.43 3.25 -16.20
C CYS A 287 -5.37 3.61 -15.03
N ILE A 288 -5.41 2.78 -13.99
CA ILE A 288 -6.16 3.03 -12.76
C ILE A 288 -5.50 4.17 -11.97
N GLU A 289 -4.18 4.22 -11.78
CA GLU A 289 -3.47 5.33 -11.12
C GLU A 289 -3.72 6.67 -11.84
N ASN A 290 -3.70 6.68 -13.18
CA ASN A 290 -4.09 7.83 -14.00
C ASN A 290 -5.60 8.17 -13.90
N THR A 291 -6.42 7.20 -13.54
CA THR A 291 -7.86 7.37 -13.24
C THR A 291 -8.09 7.74 -11.77
N GLU A 292 -7.17 7.41 -10.87
CA GLU A 292 -7.19 7.69 -9.43
C GLU A 292 -6.65 9.11 -9.13
N GLU A 293 -5.81 9.69 -10.00
CA GLU A 293 -5.65 11.15 -10.11
C GLU A 293 -6.96 11.88 -10.48
N LYS A 294 -8.00 11.11 -10.89
CA LYS A 294 -9.38 11.59 -11.08
C LYS A 294 -10.38 11.01 -10.06
N GLN A 295 -9.98 10.14 -9.13
CA GLN A 295 -10.80 9.59 -8.04
C GLN A 295 -9.90 8.85 -7.03
N GLN A 296 -9.50 9.51 -5.92
CA GLN A 296 -8.70 8.87 -4.86
C GLN A 296 -9.43 7.70 -4.18
N PRO A 297 -8.81 6.52 -3.98
CA PRO A 297 -9.33 5.50 -3.09
C PRO A 297 -8.85 5.71 -1.65
N ILE A 298 -9.78 5.48 -0.73
CA ILE A 298 -9.61 5.56 0.71
C ILE A 298 -8.74 4.39 1.18
N THR A 299 -7.49 4.64 1.55
CA THR A 299 -6.84 3.86 2.61
C THR A 299 -7.19 4.54 3.93
N GLN A 300 -7.88 3.81 4.80
CA GLN A 300 -8.36 4.29 6.09
C GLN A 300 -7.19 4.87 6.94
N SER A 301 -7.11 6.20 6.99
CA SER A 301 -6.79 6.90 8.22
C SER A 301 -7.93 7.87 8.48
N HIS A 302 -8.55 7.79 9.65
CA HIS A 302 -9.58 8.75 10.08
C HIS A 302 -8.94 10.14 10.29
N LYS A 303 -8.57 10.82 9.20
CA LYS A 303 -8.30 12.26 9.21
C LYS A 303 -9.60 12.96 8.83
N PHE A 304 -10.22 13.63 9.80
CA PHE A 304 -11.37 14.50 9.53
C PHE A 304 -10.94 15.58 8.54
N HIS A 305 -11.48 15.53 7.33
CA HIS A 305 -11.26 16.57 6.33
C HIS A 305 -12.42 17.55 6.37
N PHE A 306 -12.18 18.73 6.96
CA PHE A 306 -13.14 19.83 6.93
C PHE A 306 -13.38 20.28 5.49
N SER A 307 -14.60 20.05 5.01
CA SER A 307 -15.08 20.39 3.66
C SER A 307 -16.59 20.60 3.75
N VAL A 308 -17.08 21.72 3.23
CA VAL A 308 -18.50 22.10 3.23
C VAL A 308 -19.23 21.57 1.99
N GLY A 309 -18.50 21.26 0.91
CA GLY A 309 -19.11 20.86 -0.35
C GLY A 309 -18.18 20.99 -1.56
N PRO A 310 -18.68 20.65 -2.76
CA PRO A 310 -17.94 20.83 -4.01
C PRO A 310 -17.63 22.32 -4.23
N ALA A 311 -16.51 22.61 -4.86
CA ALA A 311 -16.00 23.98 -5.03
C ALA A 311 -17.00 24.91 -5.73
N VAL A 312 -17.79 24.38 -6.68
CA VAL A 312 -18.80 25.14 -7.44
C VAL A 312 -19.94 25.66 -6.57
N LEU A 313 -20.31 24.94 -5.50
CA LEU A 313 -21.36 25.39 -4.57
C LEU A 313 -20.78 26.20 -3.40
N THR A 314 -19.58 25.85 -2.94
CA THR A 314 -18.95 26.54 -1.80
C THR A 314 -18.42 27.93 -2.16
N ALA A 315 -17.96 28.15 -3.39
CA ALA A 315 -17.51 29.46 -3.86
C ALA A 315 -18.60 30.56 -3.80
N PRO A 316 -19.77 30.40 -4.44
CA PRO A 316 -20.82 31.43 -4.36
C PRO A 316 -21.33 31.61 -2.93
N LEU A 317 -21.36 30.55 -2.12
CA LEU A 317 -21.73 30.65 -0.70
C LEU A 317 -20.70 31.47 0.10
N ALA A 318 -19.41 31.26 -0.13
CA ALA A 318 -18.33 32.04 0.51
C ALA A 318 -18.42 33.53 0.11
N VAL A 319 -18.65 33.81 -1.17
CA VAL A 319 -18.83 35.18 -1.68
C VAL A 319 -20.07 35.84 -1.07
N GLY A 320 -21.22 35.14 -1.05
CA GLY A 320 -22.45 35.65 -0.45
C GLY A 320 -22.30 35.95 1.04
N THR A 321 -21.68 35.04 1.80
CA THR A 321 -21.43 35.25 3.23
C THR A 321 -20.41 36.36 3.50
N THR A 322 -19.38 36.55 2.67
CA THR A 322 -18.51 37.74 2.78
C THR A 322 -19.27 39.03 2.56
N ALA A 323 -20.13 39.09 1.54
CA ALA A 323 -20.91 40.29 1.24
C ALA A 323 -21.85 40.65 2.41
N ILE A 324 -22.53 39.65 2.99
CA ILE A 324 -23.37 39.82 4.17
C ILE A 324 -22.52 40.26 5.38
N SER A 325 -21.35 39.65 5.60
CA SER A 325 -20.45 40.02 6.69
C SER A 325 -19.95 41.45 6.58
N ILE A 326 -19.70 41.97 5.37
CA ILE A 326 -19.30 43.37 5.17
C ILE A 326 -20.51 44.29 5.35
N TRP A 327 -21.66 43.95 4.76
CA TRP A 327 -22.88 44.74 4.86
C TRP A 327 -23.34 44.92 6.31
N THR A 328 -23.25 43.87 7.14
CA THR A 328 -23.64 43.93 8.56
C THR A 328 -22.83 44.91 9.39
N ILE A 329 -21.59 45.25 9.00
CA ILE A 329 -20.79 46.28 9.67
C ILE A 329 -21.45 47.65 9.52
N PHE A 330 -21.94 47.96 8.32
CA PHE A 330 -22.61 49.23 8.03
C PHE A 330 -24.06 49.26 8.50
N ALA A 331 -24.77 48.14 8.35
CA ALA A 331 -26.18 48.05 8.74
C ALA A 331 -26.36 48.02 10.26
N LEU A 332 -25.44 47.38 10.99
CA LEU A 332 -25.54 47.13 12.44
C LEU A 332 -24.22 47.50 13.18
N PRO A 333 -23.79 48.79 13.16
CA PRO A 333 -22.54 49.30 13.75
C PRO A 333 -22.33 48.98 15.24
N LYS A 334 -23.42 48.72 15.97
CA LYS A 334 -23.40 48.57 17.43
C LYS A 334 -23.52 47.11 17.89
N LEU A 335 -23.35 46.15 16.98
CA LEU A 335 -23.46 44.70 17.23
C LEU A 335 -22.15 43.95 16.87
N PRO A 336 -21.04 44.23 17.58
CA PRO A 336 -19.74 43.62 17.26
C PRO A 336 -19.72 42.09 17.35
N GLY A 337 -20.54 41.50 18.22
CA GLY A 337 -20.61 40.03 18.38
C GLY A 337 -21.03 39.30 17.10
N ILE A 338 -21.96 39.87 16.32
CA ILE A 338 -22.44 39.28 15.07
C ILE A 338 -21.34 39.34 14.00
N TRP A 339 -20.58 40.43 13.96
CA TRP A 339 -19.54 40.64 12.94
C TRP A 339 -18.42 39.61 13.05
N VAL A 340 -17.91 39.40 14.26
CA VAL A 340 -16.80 38.48 14.50
C VAL A 340 -17.20 37.07 14.05
N LEU A 341 -18.42 36.65 14.36
CA LEU A 341 -18.90 35.30 14.05
C LEU A 341 -19.26 35.13 12.57
N LEU A 342 -19.84 36.14 11.91
CA LEU A 342 -20.03 36.14 10.46
C LEU A 342 -18.70 36.14 9.70
N PHE A 343 -17.68 36.85 10.20
CA PHE A 343 -16.35 36.82 9.63
C PHE A 343 -15.69 35.44 9.79
N ILE A 344 -15.78 34.83 10.96
CA ILE A 344 -15.26 33.46 11.21
C ILE A 344 -15.94 32.46 10.27
N THR A 345 -17.27 32.52 10.14
CA THR A 345 -18.00 31.58 9.26
C THR A 345 -17.65 31.77 7.80
N SER A 346 -17.47 33.02 7.36
CA SER A 346 -16.95 33.34 6.03
C SER A 346 -15.53 32.81 5.82
N ALA A 347 -14.63 33.01 6.79
CA ALA A 347 -13.26 32.49 6.74
C ALA A 347 -13.25 30.95 6.64
N CYS A 348 -14.10 30.26 7.41
CA CYS A 348 -14.28 28.80 7.31
C CYS A 348 -14.73 28.36 5.91
N LEU A 349 -15.66 29.09 5.29
CA LEU A 349 -16.10 28.80 3.92
C LEU A 349 -14.97 29.01 2.90
N TRP A 350 -14.18 30.07 3.05
CA TRP A 350 -13.00 30.31 2.20
C TRP A 350 -11.91 29.26 2.38
N VAL A 351 -11.65 28.79 3.61
CA VAL A 351 -10.73 27.68 3.89
C VAL A 351 -11.24 26.39 3.23
N SER A 352 -12.54 26.13 3.29
CA SER A 352 -13.16 24.98 2.61
C SER A 352 -12.99 25.09 1.09
N PHE A 353 -13.28 26.26 0.51
CA PHE A 353 -13.15 26.51 -0.92
C PHE A 353 -11.69 26.38 -1.40
N TRP A 354 -10.74 26.96 -0.67
CA TRP A 354 -9.33 26.94 -1.04
C TRP A 354 -8.78 25.51 -1.13
N ARG A 355 -9.27 24.61 -0.26
CA ARG A 355 -8.90 23.19 -0.29
C ARG A 355 -9.45 22.46 -1.51
N THR A 356 -10.65 22.82 -1.99
CA THR A 356 -11.30 22.17 -3.14
C THR A 356 -11.12 22.92 -4.45
N ARG A 357 -10.41 24.07 -4.46
CA ARG A 357 -10.23 24.96 -5.63
C ARG A 357 -9.76 24.29 -6.91
N ASN A 358 -9.00 23.21 -6.79
CA ASN A 358 -8.46 22.46 -7.94
C ASN A 358 -9.57 21.78 -8.77
N GLU A 359 -10.78 21.62 -8.22
CA GLU A 359 -11.96 21.10 -8.92
C GLU A 359 -12.43 22.04 -10.04
N ILE A 360 -12.34 23.35 -9.84
CA ILE A 360 -12.79 24.36 -10.81
C ILE A 360 -11.78 24.54 -11.95
N HIS A 361 -10.51 24.20 -11.69
CA HIS A 361 -9.44 24.34 -12.67
C HIS A 361 -9.52 23.29 -13.81
N LYS A 362 -10.30 22.21 -13.62
CA LYS A 362 -10.67 21.25 -14.67
C LYS A 362 -11.94 21.74 -15.37
N ASN A 363 -11.92 21.73 -16.71
CA ASN A 363 -12.96 22.17 -17.65
C ASN A 363 -14.39 22.23 -17.03
N ILE A 364 -14.95 23.44 -16.88
CA ILE A 364 -16.23 23.74 -16.18
C ILE A 364 -17.39 22.83 -16.60
N LYS A 365 -17.36 22.31 -17.83
CA LYS A 365 -18.39 21.40 -18.38
C LYS A 365 -18.42 20.00 -17.75
N ASN A 366 -17.35 19.54 -17.08
CA ASN A 366 -17.25 18.19 -16.51
C ASN A 366 -17.08 18.20 -14.98
N VAL A 367 -17.62 19.19 -14.28
CA VAL A 367 -17.60 19.21 -12.82
C VAL A 367 -18.54 18.14 -12.28
N LYS A 368 -17.99 17.14 -11.57
CA LYS A 368 -18.78 16.15 -10.83
C LYS A 368 -19.34 16.80 -9.57
N LEU A 369 -20.65 17.00 -9.50
CA LEU A 369 -21.31 17.37 -8.25
C LEU A 369 -21.30 16.15 -7.32
N TYR A 370 -20.71 16.28 -6.14
CA TYR A 370 -20.71 15.25 -5.12
C TYR A 370 -21.17 15.83 -3.79
N TRP A 371 -21.77 14.99 -2.95
CA TRP A 371 -22.22 15.38 -1.63
C TRP A 371 -21.97 14.25 -0.65
N THR A 372 -21.17 14.52 0.38
CA THR A 372 -20.81 13.53 1.39
C THR A 372 -21.44 13.85 2.74
N THR A 373 -21.51 12.86 3.63
CA THR A 373 -21.93 13.03 5.02
C THR A 373 -21.06 14.04 5.80
N ASN A 374 -19.78 14.15 5.46
CA ASN A 374 -18.91 15.11 6.12
C ASN A 374 -19.24 16.54 5.67
N ASN A 375 -19.61 16.71 4.39
CA ASN A 375 -20.07 18.00 3.86
C ASN A 375 -21.36 18.46 4.54
N THR A 376 -22.36 17.58 4.68
CA THR A 376 -23.60 17.90 5.41
C THR A 376 -23.32 18.30 6.86
N ALA A 377 -22.49 17.53 7.56
CA ALA A 377 -22.15 17.81 8.95
C ALA A 377 -21.41 19.15 9.13
N CYS A 378 -20.44 19.45 8.25
CA CYS A 378 -19.70 20.72 8.29
C CYS A 378 -20.61 21.92 8.00
N LEU A 379 -21.43 21.83 6.95
CA LEU A 379 -22.37 22.89 6.58
C LEU A 379 -23.37 23.16 7.72
N TRP A 380 -23.95 22.10 8.28
CA TRP A 380 -24.91 22.21 9.36
C TRP A 380 -24.28 22.81 10.63
N CYS A 381 -23.05 22.41 10.97
CA CYS A 381 -22.33 22.97 12.11
C CYS A 381 -22.07 24.48 11.94
N LEU A 382 -21.66 24.91 10.74
CA LEU A 382 -21.49 26.33 10.44
C LEU A 382 -22.81 27.10 10.54
N LEU A 383 -23.91 26.57 9.98
CA LEU A 383 -25.23 27.19 10.07
C LEU A 383 -25.71 27.29 11.52
N PHE A 384 -25.56 26.25 12.32
CA PHE A 384 -25.95 26.27 13.73
C PHE A 384 -25.13 27.30 14.53
N LEU A 385 -23.82 27.39 14.30
CA LEU A 385 -22.97 28.39 14.93
C LEU A 385 -23.39 29.83 14.56
N THR A 386 -23.80 30.07 13.31
CA THR A 386 -24.35 31.38 12.92
C THR A 386 -25.67 31.70 13.63
N LEU A 387 -26.57 30.73 13.81
CA LEU A 387 -27.82 30.94 14.53
C LEU A 387 -27.58 31.22 16.03
N LEU A 388 -26.65 30.48 16.63
CA LEU A 388 -26.24 30.69 18.02
C LEU A 388 -25.65 32.10 18.21
N SER A 389 -24.81 32.55 17.28
CA SER A 389 -24.26 33.92 17.27
C SER A 389 -25.36 34.99 17.29
N VAL A 390 -26.35 34.85 16.42
CA VAL A 390 -27.48 35.79 16.34
C VAL A 390 -28.27 35.79 17.64
N SER A 391 -28.51 34.61 18.22
CA SER A 391 -29.21 34.48 19.49
C SER A 391 -28.48 35.19 20.64
N VAL A 392 -27.18 34.94 20.83
CA VAL A 392 -26.40 35.60 21.90
C VAL A 392 -26.35 37.12 21.71
N SER A 393 -26.33 37.59 20.47
CA SER A 393 -26.14 39.01 20.18
C SER A 393 -27.43 39.84 20.25
N LEU A 394 -28.59 39.22 19.98
CA LEU A 394 -29.86 39.94 19.89
C LEU A 394 -30.90 39.56 20.96
N VAL A 395 -30.77 38.40 21.62
CA VAL A 395 -31.61 38.06 22.78
C VAL A 395 -30.92 38.60 24.02
N MET A 396 -31.50 39.65 24.60
CA MET A 396 -30.86 40.38 25.69
C MET A 396 -30.82 39.59 27.00
N GLY A 397 -29.73 39.75 27.75
CA GLY A 397 -29.57 39.20 29.10
C GLY A 397 -29.11 37.75 29.16
N VAL A 398 -29.39 37.09 30.28
CA VAL A 398 -28.93 35.71 30.57
C VAL A 398 -29.69 34.68 29.73
N VAL A 399 -30.93 34.99 29.32
CA VAL A 399 -31.79 34.09 28.53
C VAL A 399 -31.12 33.71 27.21
N GLY A 400 -30.44 34.64 26.53
CA GLY A 400 -29.69 34.35 25.31
C GLY A 400 -28.60 33.28 25.53
N VAL A 401 -27.88 33.35 26.65
CA VAL A 401 -26.83 32.38 27.02
C VAL A 401 -27.44 31.01 27.34
N ILE A 402 -28.57 30.99 28.07
CA ILE A 402 -29.28 29.75 28.41
C ILE A 402 -29.74 29.03 27.14
N ILE A 403 -30.35 29.75 26.19
CA ILE A 403 -30.79 29.19 24.91
C ILE A 403 -29.62 28.58 24.14
N CYS A 404 -28.47 29.24 24.15
CA CYS A 404 -27.27 28.73 23.49
C CYS A 404 -26.75 27.45 24.15
N GLY A 405 -26.73 27.41 25.48
CA GLY A 405 -26.40 26.20 26.24
C GLY A 405 -27.36 25.04 25.94
N CYS A 406 -28.67 25.28 26.02
CA CYS A 406 -29.70 24.30 25.67
C CYS A 406 -29.57 23.83 24.22
N GLY A 407 -29.34 24.75 23.28
CA GLY A 407 -29.12 24.46 21.87
C GLY A 407 -27.95 23.50 21.66
N ILE A 408 -26.79 23.76 22.28
CA ILE A 408 -25.60 22.88 22.18
C ILE A 408 -25.90 21.48 22.73
N ILE A 409 -26.62 21.38 23.86
CA ILE A 409 -26.99 20.09 24.46
C ILE A 409 -27.92 19.31 23.53
N VAL A 410 -28.97 19.95 22.99
CA VAL A 410 -29.90 19.30 22.07
C VAL A 410 -29.18 18.86 20.79
N VAL A 411 -28.27 19.69 20.28
CA VAL A 411 -27.41 19.32 19.14
C VAL A 411 -26.56 18.08 19.44
N GLY A 412 -25.94 18.03 20.62
CA GLY A 412 -25.17 16.86 21.06
C GLY A 412 -26.02 15.58 21.09
N LEU A 413 -27.25 15.68 21.59
CA LEU A 413 -28.22 14.57 21.59
C LEU A 413 -28.63 14.17 20.17
N VAL A 414 -28.96 15.14 19.30
CA VAL A 414 -29.35 14.87 17.90
C VAL A 414 -28.20 14.21 17.15
N ILE A 415 -26.95 14.67 17.32
CA ILE A 415 -25.76 14.04 16.70
C ILE A 415 -25.55 12.62 17.27
N GLY A 416 -25.74 12.43 18.57
CA GLY A 416 -25.65 11.12 19.22
C GLY A 416 -26.67 10.13 18.65
N ILE A 417 -27.94 10.54 18.59
CA ILE A 417 -29.05 9.77 18.02
C ILE A 417 -28.79 9.51 16.52
N ALA A 418 -28.36 10.52 15.78
CA ALA A 418 -28.00 10.42 14.36
C ALA A 418 -26.89 9.40 14.08
N ARG A 419 -25.93 9.23 15.01
CA ARG A 419 -24.87 8.21 14.90
C ARG A 419 -25.30 6.83 15.39
N TRP A 420 -26.19 6.79 16.38
CA TRP A 420 -26.63 5.54 17.02
C TRP A 420 -27.78 4.85 16.26
N ALA A 421 -28.78 5.60 15.82
CA ALA A 421 -29.99 5.07 15.19
C ALA A 421 -29.70 4.27 13.89
N PRO A 422 -28.80 4.68 12.98
CA PRO A 422 -28.46 3.88 11.81
C PRO A 422 -27.85 2.52 12.16
N LYS A 423 -27.04 2.45 13.23
CA LYS A 423 -26.40 1.20 13.67
C LYS A 423 -27.39 0.21 14.29
N LYS A 424 -28.45 0.69 14.94
CA LYS A 424 -29.42 -0.15 15.65
C LYS A 424 -30.65 -0.49 14.80
N TYR A 425 -31.11 0.43 13.96
CA TYR A 425 -32.38 0.33 13.23
C TYR A 425 -32.20 0.31 11.69
N GLY A 426 -30.97 0.36 11.18
CA GLY A 426 -30.72 0.35 9.74
C GLY A 426 -31.22 1.59 8.99
N CYS A 427 -31.43 2.71 9.69
CA CYS A 427 -31.93 3.95 9.08
C CYS A 427 -30.97 4.50 8.02
N THR A 428 -31.53 4.99 6.91
CA THR A 428 -30.78 5.68 5.87
C THR A 428 -30.33 7.07 6.32
N LEU A 429 -29.22 7.55 5.76
CA LEU A 429 -28.62 8.86 6.09
C LEU A 429 -29.55 10.05 5.81
N GLU A 430 -30.51 9.87 4.92
CA GLU A 430 -31.51 10.86 4.54
C GLU A 430 -32.44 11.19 5.70
N ILE A 431 -32.85 10.20 6.51
CA ILE A 431 -33.70 10.40 7.69
C ILE A 431 -32.96 11.22 8.75
N VAL A 432 -31.66 11.00 8.89
CA VAL A 432 -30.83 11.79 9.82
C VAL A 432 -30.75 13.24 9.37
N LEU A 433 -30.59 13.49 8.07
CA LEU A 433 -30.53 14.83 7.50
C LEU A 433 -31.85 15.60 7.67
N THR A 434 -32.99 14.94 7.47
CA THR A 434 -34.31 15.59 7.62
C THR A 434 -34.57 16.01 9.06
N ILE A 435 -34.21 15.19 10.05
CA ILE A 435 -34.32 15.53 11.47
C ILE A 435 -33.43 16.74 11.81
N LEU A 436 -32.19 16.77 11.32
CA LEU A 436 -31.26 17.88 11.54
C LEU A 436 -31.77 19.21 10.94
N VAL A 437 -32.38 19.16 9.77
CA VAL A 437 -33.00 20.34 9.13
C VAL A 437 -34.23 20.80 9.91
N ALA A 438 -35.12 19.87 10.30
CA ALA A 438 -36.30 20.20 11.09
C ALA A 438 -35.93 20.87 12.42
N PHE A 439 -34.87 20.38 13.08
CA PHE A 439 -34.34 21.01 14.29
C PHE A 439 -33.80 22.44 14.04
N MET A 440 -33.09 22.70 12.94
CA MET A 440 -32.64 24.06 12.59
C MET A 440 -33.81 25.01 12.40
N VAL A 441 -34.87 24.57 11.70
CA VAL A 441 -36.07 25.38 11.47
C VAL A 441 -36.76 25.69 12.80
N LEU A 442 -36.95 24.69 13.66
CA LEU A 442 -37.54 24.88 14.98
C LEU A 442 -36.72 25.85 15.83
N PHE A 443 -35.39 25.68 15.84
CA PHE A 443 -34.49 26.55 16.61
C PHE A 443 -34.53 28.00 16.10
N PHE A 444 -34.58 28.19 14.78
CA PHE A 444 -34.76 29.51 14.18
C PHE A 444 -36.08 30.16 14.58
N LEU A 445 -37.19 29.41 14.58
CA LEU A 445 -38.50 29.90 15.02
C LEU A 445 -38.51 30.28 16.50
N ILE A 446 -37.87 29.47 17.36
CA ILE A 446 -37.73 29.77 18.78
C ILE A 446 -36.93 31.07 18.99
N ILE A 447 -35.78 31.21 18.33
CA ILE A 447 -34.99 32.45 18.39
C ILE A 447 -35.83 33.64 17.91
N GLY A 448 -36.53 33.50 16.78
CA GLY A 448 -37.40 34.56 16.25
C GLY A 448 -38.47 34.99 17.25
N GLY A 449 -39.14 34.04 17.90
CA GLY A 449 -40.13 34.34 18.95
C GLY A 449 -39.50 35.04 20.16
N MET A 450 -38.33 34.60 20.61
CA MET A 450 -37.61 35.21 21.73
C MET A 450 -37.12 36.63 21.42
N LEU A 451 -36.75 36.89 20.16
CA LEU A 451 -36.33 38.22 19.72
C LEU A 451 -37.47 39.24 19.75
N LEU A 452 -38.70 38.80 19.50
CA LEU A 452 -39.89 39.63 19.58
C LEU A 452 -40.34 39.86 21.02
N ALA A 453 -40.28 38.82 21.85
CA ALA A 453 -40.75 38.89 23.24
C ALA A 453 -39.73 39.54 24.20
N GLN A 454 -38.43 39.42 23.92
CA GLN A 454 -37.32 39.88 24.79
C GLN A 454 -37.53 39.58 26.29
N PRO A 455 -37.79 38.32 26.69
CA PRO A 455 -38.14 37.98 28.08
C PRO A 455 -36.95 38.06 29.05
N GLY A 456 -35.73 38.28 28.55
CA GLY A 456 -34.51 38.25 29.35
C GLY A 456 -34.17 39.57 30.04
N PHE A 457 -34.94 40.63 29.82
CA PHE A 457 -34.74 41.92 30.46
C PHE A 457 -36.04 42.71 30.55
N GLU A 458 -36.28 43.26 31.75
CA GLU A 458 -37.31 44.27 32.00
C GLU A 458 -36.62 45.54 32.50
N CYS A 459 -37.03 46.68 31.95
CA CYS A 459 -36.47 47.97 32.32
C CYS A 459 -37.26 48.58 33.47
N TYR A 460 -36.56 49.11 34.47
CA TYR A 460 -37.16 49.78 35.63
C TYR A 460 -36.51 51.15 35.79
N LEU A 461 -37.32 52.17 36.07
CA LEU A 461 -36.85 53.51 36.39
C LEU A 461 -36.98 53.75 37.89
N ASN A 462 -35.85 53.97 38.56
CA ASN A 462 -35.78 54.11 40.02
C ASN A 462 -36.55 53.00 40.79
N GLY A 463 -36.47 51.77 40.28
CA GLY A 463 -37.15 50.59 40.85
C GLY A 463 -38.61 50.39 40.43
N ASN A 464 -39.24 51.33 39.71
CA ASN A 464 -40.63 51.23 39.28
C ASN A 464 -40.76 50.95 37.77
N HIS A 465 -41.70 50.07 37.42
CA HIS A 465 -42.08 49.79 36.02
C HIS A 465 -43.42 50.42 35.62
N SER A 466 -44.24 50.76 36.62
CA SER A 466 -45.55 51.39 36.44
C SER A 466 -45.44 52.91 36.32
N GLU A 467 -46.59 53.57 36.12
CA GLU A 467 -46.70 55.02 36.14
C GLU A 467 -46.26 55.59 37.50
N MET A 468 -45.39 56.60 37.49
CA MET A 468 -44.90 57.29 38.68
C MET A 468 -45.13 58.79 38.57
N THR A 469 -45.37 59.45 39.71
CA THR A 469 -45.55 60.91 39.76
C THR A 469 -44.42 61.53 40.56
N ILE A 470 -43.79 62.55 40.00
CA ILE A 470 -42.65 63.26 40.61
C ILE A 470 -43.03 64.72 40.78
N LEU A 471 -42.94 65.19 42.02
CA LEU A 471 -43.18 66.58 42.38
C LEU A 471 -41.85 67.33 42.31
N LEU A 472 -41.83 68.41 41.53
CA LEU A 472 -40.64 69.24 41.32
C LEU A 472 -40.89 70.64 41.86
N LYS A 473 -39.96 71.11 42.70
CA LYS A 473 -39.96 72.46 43.27
C LYS A 473 -39.04 73.38 42.50
N GLN A 474 -39.40 74.66 42.44
CA GLN A 474 -38.54 75.66 41.80
C GLN A 474 -37.18 75.72 42.49
N ASN A 475 -36.13 75.78 41.68
CA ASN A 475 -34.76 75.92 42.10
C ASN A 475 -34.16 74.79 42.99
N ILE A 476 -34.82 73.63 43.07
CA ILE A 476 -34.30 72.44 43.76
C ILE A 476 -33.90 71.38 42.72
N THR A 477 -32.72 70.79 42.87
CA THR A 477 -32.25 69.68 42.04
C THR A 477 -33.05 68.42 42.35
N MET A 478 -33.60 67.77 41.33
CA MET A 478 -34.31 66.50 41.50
C MET A 478 -33.36 65.36 41.87
N GLU A 479 -33.88 64.32 42.52
CA GLU A 479 -33.18 63.05 42.65
C GLU A 479 -32.98 62.44 41.26
N GLN A 480 -31.79 61.89 41.01
CA GLN A 480 -31.47 61.26 39.74
C GLN A 480 -32.33 60.02 39.53
N LEU A 481 -33.07 59.97 38.43
CA LEU A 481 -33.88 58.81 38.06
C LEU A 481 -33.06 57.91 37.15
N GLY A 482 -32.34 56.98 37.75
CA GLY A 482 -31.54 56.00 37.03
C GLY A 482 -32.36 54.82 36.51
N VAL A 483 -31.97 54.33 35.33
CA VAL A 483 -32.42 53.02 34.84
C VAL A 483 -31.64 51.91 35.55
N ASN A 484 -32.30 50.78 35.81
CA ASN A 484 -31.66 49.56 36.29
C ASN A 484 -30.50 49.07 35.39
N LYS A 485 -29.61 48.26 35.97
CA LYS A 485 -28.44 47.74 35.25
C LYS A 485 -28.83 47.03 33.95
N LEU A 486 -28.27 47.51 32.84
CA LEU A 486 -28.56 46.99 31.50
C LEU A 486 -27.93 45.61 31.27
N PRO A 487 -28.50 44.79 30.37
CA PRO A 487 -27.99 43.45 30.10
C PRO A 487 -26.61 43.51 29.45
N TRP A 488 -25.78 42.50 29.73
CA TRP A 488 -24.37 42.45 29.35
C TRP A 488 -24.09 42.56 27.82
N ASN A 489 -25.07 42.20 26.99
CA ASN A 489 -25.01 42.28 25.53
C ASN A 489 -25.66 43.55 24.95
N CYS A 490 -26.10 44.49 25.81
CA CYS A 490 -26.45 45.86 25.40
C CYS A 490 -25.17 46.69 25.26
N TRP A 491 -24.44 46.52 24.15
CA TRP A 491 -23.16 47.20 23.90
C TRP A 491 -23.25 48.71 23.73
N SER A 492 -24.45 49.22 23.50
CA SER A 492 -24.73 50.64 23.46
C SER A 492 -26.16 50.86 23.88
N ASP A 493 -26.39 51.88 24.68
CA ASP A 493 -27.71 52.27 25.16
C ASP A 493 -28.01 53.72 24.79
N ASN A 494 -29.30 54.03 24.70
CA ASN A 494 -29.82 55.36 24.47
C ASN A 494 -31.17 55.48 25.18
N LEU A 495 -31.35 56.49 26.02
CA LEU A 495 -32.65 56.79 26.62
C LEU A 495 -33.53 57.52 25.61
N LEU A 496 -34.70 56.96 25.33
CA LEU A 496 -35.73 57.58 24.50
C LEU A 496 -36.86 58.06 25.39
N VAL A 497 -37.23 59.32 25.18
CA VAL A 497 -38.24 60.03 25.95
C VAL A 497 -39.31 60.45 24.96
N TYR A 498 -40.53 59.91 25.11
CA TYR A 498 -41.68 60.32 24.31
C TYR A 498 -42.56 61.24 25.16
N GLY A 499 -42.59 62.52 24.78
CA GLY A 499 -43.23 63.59 25.53
C GLY A 499 -42.30 64.79 25.67
N THR A 500 -42.76 65.85 26.30
CA THR A 500 -41.97 67.06 26.55
C THR A 500 -41.42 67.01 27.97
N LEU A 501 -40.09 66.96 28.11
CA LEU A 501 -39.45 67.13 29.40
C LEU A 501 -39.61 68.60 29.87
N PRO A 502 -39.86 68.84 31.17
CA PRO A 502 -39.81 70.17 31.76
C PRO A 502 -38.47 70.87 31.49
N THR A 503 -38.51 72.18 31.27
CA THR A 503 -37.31 72.99 31.04
C THR A 503 -36.35 72.92 32.23
N GLY A 504 -35.08 72.58 31.96
CA GLY A 504 -34.06 72.38 32.99
C GLY A 504 -33.84 70.91 33.40
N ILE A 505 -34.66 69.99 32.88
CA ILE A 505 -34.43 68.54 32.97
C ILE A 505 -33.70 68.04 31.72
N SER A 506 -32.70 67.22 31.94
CA SER A 506 -31.83 66.66 30.90
C SER A 506 -31.55 65.18 31.16
N ILE A 507 -30.97 64.52 30.16
CA ILE A 507 -30.59 63.11 30.22
C ILE A 507 -29.08 63.04 30.44
N GLY A 508 -28.67 62.32 31.47
CA GLY A 508 -27.28 62.03 31.79
C GLY A 508 -26.96 60.57 31.48
N HIS A 509 -25.67 60.25 31.40
CA HIS A 509 -25.20 58.90 31.15
C HIS A 509 -23.92 58.66 31.94
N ASP A 510 -23.98 57.69 32.85
CA ASP A 510 -22.83 57.18 33.61
C ASP A 510 -22.64 55.70 33.24
N GLU A 511 -22.96 54.75 34.13
CA GLU A 511 -23.03 53.32 33.79
C GLU A 511 -24.36 52.94 33.13
N THR A 512 -25.44 53.62 33.52
CA THR A 512 -26.77 53.51 32.92
C THR A 512 -27.30 54.91 32.66
N PRO A 513 -28.23 55.08 31.71
CA PRO A 513 -28.82 56.38 31.45
C PRO A 513 -29.73 56.79 32.62
N TYR A 514 -29.72 58.08 32.95
CA TYR A 514 -30.54 58.64 34.01
C TYR A 514 -31.11 60.01 33.63
N ILE A 515 -32.19 60.40 34.30
CA ILE A 515 -32.80 61.72 34.17
C ILE A 515 -32.38 62.57 35.37
N TYR A 516 -31.89 63.78 35.11
CA TYR A 516 -31.47 64.72 36.13
C TYR A 516 -31.74 66.15 35.70
N GLY A 517 -31.79 67.06 36.67
CA GLY A 517 -31.90 68.48 36.37
C GLY A 517 -32.48 69.30 37.49
N LYS A 518 -32.74 70.55 37.17
CA LYS A 518 -33.27 71.54 38.09
C LYS A 518 -34.26 72.40 37.32
N VAL A 519 -35.46 72.53 37.86
CA VAL A 519 -36.51 73.35 37.25
C VAL A 519 -36.30 74.81 37.63
N GLU A 520 -36.11 75.67 36.63
CA GLU A 520 -35.89 77.11 36.82
C GLU A 520 -37.19 77.93 36.77
N ILE A 521 -38.16 77.47 35.98
CA ILE A 521 -39.42 78.17 35.68
C ILE A 521 -40.61 77.21 35.95
N PRO A 522 -41.73 77.70 36.49
CA PRO A 522 -42.96 76.90 36.61
C PRO A 522 -43.39 76.31 35.26
N PHE A 523 -43.89 75.08 35.27
CA PHE A 523 -44.31 74.35 34.08
C PHE A 523 -45.66 73.65 34.34
N GLU A 524 -46.39 73.34 33.27
CA GLU A 524 -47.64 72.57 33.36
C GLU A 524 -47.35 71.07 33.52
N ASP A 525 -48.24 70.32 34.17
CA ASP A 525 -48.08 68.89 34.37
C ASP A 525 -47.80 68.15 33.05
N THR A 526 -46.61 67.54 32.92
CA THR A 526 -46.20 66.80 31.72
C THR A 526 -46.12 65.31 31.99
N LYS A 527 -46.69 64.49 31.09
CA LYS A 527 -46.59 63.02 31.10
C LYS A 527 -45.62 62.56 30.02
N VAL A 528 -44.69 61.69 30.41
CA VAL A 528 -43.57 61.27 29.55
C VAL A 528 -43.36 59.77 29.64
N ASP A 529 -43.30 59.08 28.49
CA ASP A 529 -42.97 57.66 28.43
C ASP A 529 -41.48 57.46 28.20
N ILE A 530 -40.86 56.65 29.05
CA ILE A 530 -39.41 56.42 29.03
C ILE A 530 -39.13 55.01 28.53
N TYR A 531 -38.25 54.94 27.52
CA TYR A 531 -37.75 53.71 26.96
C TYR A 531 -36.23 53.72 26.94
N VAL A 532 -35.62 52.54 27.02
CA VAL A 532 -34.20 52.36 26.74
C VAL A 532 -34.04 51.60 25.44
N LYS A 533 -33.23 52.14 24.55
CA LYS A 533 -32.89 51.53 23.26
C LYS A 533 -31.50 50.93 23.35
N CYS A 534 -31.41 49.61 23.29
CA CYS A 534 -30.16 48.86 23.20
C CYS A 534 -29.78 48.59 21.74
N VAL A 535 -28.48 48.67 21.45
CA VAL A 535 -27.83 48.30 20.16
C VAL A 535 -28.51 48.90 18.92
N ASP A 536 -29.19 50.03 19.10
CA ASP A 536 -30.05 50.71 18.12
C ASP A 536 -31.15 49.88 17.44
N ALA A 537 -31.43 48.68 17.93
CA ALA A 537 -32.42 47.77 17.36
C ALA A 537 -33.56 47.45 18.33
N ILE A 538 -33.26 47.29 19.63
CA ILE A 538 -34.20 46.75 20.62
C ILE A 538 -34.60 47.86 21.59
N LYS A 539 -35.91 48.05 21.79
CA LYS A 539 -36.46 49.04 22.70
C LYS A 539 -37.14 48.34 23.88
N PHE A 540 -36.83 48.78 25.09
CA PHE A 540 -37.45 48.34 26.33
C PHE A 540 -38.24 49.50 26.92
N TYR A 541 -39.49 49.27 27.25
CA TYR A 541 -40.30 50.21 28.01
C TYR A 541 -39.87 50.16 29.49
N CYS A 542 -39.67 51.32 30.11
CA CYS A 542 -39.17 51.43 31.48
C CYS A 542 -40.27 51.88 32.45
N SER A 543 -40.87 53.04 32.21
CA SER A 543 -41.92 53.61 33.06
C SER A 543 -42.52 54.84 32.36
N THR A 544 -43.73 55.23 32.78
CA THR A 544 -44.32 56.53 32.47
C THR A 544 -44.18 57.46 33.66
N VAL A 545 -43.64 58.65 33.45
CA VAL A 545 -43.40 59.65 34.52
C VAL A 545 -44.31 60.85 34.31
N ASN A 546 -45.09 61.17 35.34
CA ASN A 546 -45.86 62.41 35.45
C ASN A 546 -45.05 63.42 36.27
N PHE A 547 -44.49 64.42 35.61
CA PHE A 547 -43.86 65.54 36.28
C PHE A 547 -44.91 66.58 36.64
N LYS A 548 -45.00 66.91 37.94
CA LYS A 548 -45.90 67.93 38.47
C LYS A 548 -45.13 69.04 39.13
N TYR A 549 -45.56 70.27 38.90
CA TYR A 549 -44.98 71.43 39.56
C TYR A 549 -45.59 71.59 40.96
N GLU A 550 -44.75 71.60 42.00
CA GLU A 550 -45.17 71.91 43.37
C GLU A 550 -44.91 73.40 43.63
N ALA A 551 -46.00 74.16 43.75
CA ALA A 551 -45.99 75.62 43.86
C ALA A 551 -45.41 76.15 45.17
#